data_AF-A0A3D3JS25-F1
#
_entry.id   AF-A0A3D3JS25-F1
#
_cell.length_a   1.000
_cell.length_b   1.000
_cell.length_c   1.000
_cell.angle_alpha   90.00
_cell.angle_beta   90.00
_cell.angle_gamma   90.00
#
_symmetry.space_group_name_H-M   'P 1'
#
loop_
_entity.id
_entity.type
_entity.pdbx_description
1 polymer ?
#
loop_
_entity_poly.entity_id
_entity_poly.type
_entity_poly.pdbx_seq_one_letter_code
_entity_poly.pdbx_strand_id
1 'polypeptide(L)' 'LHLRVFIDRSVLEVFANNRQCITQRIYPVRSDSVGVVLFSCGGATDIKSFEAWQMGPSLF' A
#
# COMPACT_ATOMS: atom_id res chain seq x y z
N LEU A 1 8.81 11.88 -3.14
CA LEU A 1 7.49 11.38 -2.68
C LEU A 1 7.74 10.26 -1.70
N HIS A 2 7.13 10.31 -0.52
CA HIS A 2 7.17 9.22 0.47
C HIS A 2 5.75 8.69 0.65
N LEU A 3 5.54 7.42 0.31
CA LEU A 3 4.25 6.74 0.45
C LEU A 3 4.34 5.71 1.57
N ARG A 4 3.37 5.71 2.47
CA ARG A 4 3.15 4.64 3.44
C ARG A 4 1.76 4.07 3.20
N VAL A 5 1.71 2.78 2.93
CA VAL A 5 0.46 2.08 2.57
C VAL A 5 0.18 1.03 3.64
N PHE A 6 -1.03 1.05 4.18
CA PHE A 6 -1.53 0.04 5.09
C PHE A 6 -2.70 -0.70 4.45
N ILE A 7 -2.68 -2.02 4.57
CA ILE A 7 -3.76 -2.91 4.14
C ILE A 7 -4.19 -3.72 5.36
N ASP A 8 -5.37 -3.42 5.89
CA ASP A 8 -6.01 -4.19 6.96
C ASP A 8 -7.29 -4.83 6.42
N ARG A 9 -7.17 -6.11 6.02
CA ARG A 9 -8.22 -6.89 5.36
C ARG A 9 -8.76 -6.15 4.12
N SER A 10 -9.90 -5.48 4.24
CA SER A 10 -10.53 -4.73 3.15
C SER A 10 -10.23 -3.23 3.19
N VAL A 11 -9.58 -2.71 4.23
CA VAL A 11 -9.25 -1.29 4.37
C VAL A 11 -7.87 -1.02 3.77
N LEU A 12 -7.81 -0.04 2.85
CA LEU A 12 -6.59 0.47 2.24
C LEU A 12 -6.41 1.93 2.66
N GLU A 13 -5.27 2.24 3.27
CA GLU A 13 -4.90 3.61 3.64
C GLU A 13 -3.57 3.98 3.02
N VAL A 14 -3.53 5.13 2.33
CA VAL A 14 -2.33 5.63 1.66
C VAL A 14 -2.00 7.01 2.19
N PHE A 15 -0.84 7.10 2.85
CA PHE A 15 -0.29 8.35 3.38
C PHE A 15 0.80 8.88 2.47
N ALA A 16 0.67 10.13 2.01
CA ALA A 16 1.63 10.79 1.14
C ALA A 16 2.33 11.95 1.87
N ASN A 17 3.67 11.90 1.89
CA ASN A 17 4.56 12.93 2.45
C ASN A 17 4.16 13.36 3.88
N ASN A 18 3.54 12.48 4.67
CA ASN A 18 3.02 12.73 6.02
C ASN A 18 2.04 13.91 6.11
N ARG A 19 1.35 14.26 5.01
CA ARG A 19 0.45 15.44 4.96
C ARG A 19 -0.93 15.13 4.40
N GLN A 20 -1.06 14.11 3.56
CA GLN A 20 -2.32 13.70 2.95
C GLN A 20 -2.55 12.23 3.19
N CYS A 21 -3.81 11.86 3.43
CA CYS A 21 -4.25 10.48 3.55
C CYS A 21 -5.46 10.26 2.66
N ILE A 22 -5.49 9.13 1.97
CA ILE A 22 -6.67 8.60 1.29
C ILE A 22 -6.97 7.23 1.88
N THR A 23 -8.22 7.04 2.29
CA THR A 23 -8.72 5.76 2.79
C THR A 23 -9.80 5.24 1.85
N GLN A 24 -9.70 3.97 1.48
CA GLN A 24 -10.70 3.26 0.69
C GLN A 24 -10.93 1.85 1.21
N ARG A 25 -12.02 1.23 0.73
CA ARG A 25 -12.24 -0.20 0.89
C ARG A 25 -12.09 -0.92 -0.43
N ILE A 26 -11.42 -2.07 -0.40
CA ILE A 26 -11.20 -2.97 -1.53
C ILE A 26 -11.68 -4.38 -1.18
N TYR A 27 -12.26 -5.07 -2.16
CA TYR A 27 -12.80 -6.42 -2.01
C TYR A 27 -12.32 -7.31 -3.15
N PRO A 28 -11.10 -7.88 -3.05
CA PRO A 28 -10.58 -8.77 -4.08
C PRO A 28 -11.46 -10.01 -4.24
N VAL A 29 -11.82 -10.36 -5.47
CA VAL A 29 -12.66 -11.54 -5.76
C VAL A 29 -11.83 -12.80 -5.97
N ARG A 30 -10.57 -12.64 -6.42
CA ARG A 30 -9.67 -13.77 -6.66
C ARG A 30 -8.81 -14.04 -5.43
N SER A 31 -8.63 -15.32 -5.12
CA SER A 31 -7.82 -15.78 -3.98
C SER A 31 -6.33 -15.49 -4.12
N ASP A 32 -5.84 -15.26 -5.34
CA ASP A 32 -4.43 -14.96 -5.63
C ASP A 32 -4.11 -13.45 -5.66
N SER A 33 -5.09 -12.59 -5.33
CA SER A 33 -4.93 -11.13 -5.28
C SER A 33 -4.20 -10.66 -4.00
N VAL A 34 -3.02 -11.22 -3.75
CA VAL A 34 -2.20 -10.97 -2.55
C VAL A 34 -0.84 -10.35 -2.87
N GLY A 35 -0.50 -10.22 -4.16
CA GLY A 35 0.79 -9.68 -4.60
C GLY A 35 0.87 -8.16 -4.57
N VAL A 36 2.10 -7.64 -4.48
CA VAL A 36 2.42 -6.21 -4.60
C VAL A 36 3.40 -6.01 -5.74
N VAL A 37 3.16 -5.03 -6.60
CA VAL A 37 4.03 -4.67 -7.73
C VAL A 37 4.23 -3.16 -7.75
N LEU A 38 5.46 -2.73 -8.00
CA LEU A 38 5.80 -1.34 -8.27
C LEU A 38 5.73 -1.14 -9.79
N PHE A 39 5.05 -0.08 -10.22
CA PHE A 39 4.94 0.26 -11.64
C PHE A 39 5.08 1.77 -11.83
N SER A 40 5.48 2.17 -13.02
CA SER A 40 5.50 3.56 -13.46
C SER A 40 4.98 3.65 -14.89
N CYS A 41 4.28 4.74 -15.19
CA CYS A 41 3.70 5.01 -16.50
C CYS A 41 4.16 6.40 -16.95
N GLY A 42 4.67 6.52 -18.18
CA GLY A 42 5.00 7.81 -18.79
C GLY A 42 6.41 8.34 -18.53
N GLY A 43 7.32 7.54 -17.94
CA GLY A 43 8.72 7.91 -17.80
C GLY A 43 9.52 7.02 -16.85
N ALA A 44 10.82 7.29 -16.75
CA ALA A 44 11.69 6.65 -15.78
C ALA A 44 11.30 7.07 -14.35
N THR A 45 11.45 6.17 -13.38
CA THR A 45 11.16 6.44 -11.97
C THR A 45 12.22 5.78 -11.10
N ASP A 46 12.85 6.58 -10.25
CA ASP A 46 13.80 6.10 -9.26
C ASP A 46 13.10 5.78 -7.94
N ILE A 47 13.25 4.55 -7.48
CA ILE A 47 12.80 4.11 -6.16
C ILE A 47 14.02 4.02 -5.25
N LYS A 48 14.12 4.95 -4.28
CA LYS A 48 15.27 5.00 -3.38
C LYS A 48 15.22 3.94 -2.29
N SER A 49 14.02 3.56 -1.84
CA SER A 49 13.80 2.46 -0.90
C SER A 49 12.40 1.90 -1.07
N PHE A 50 12.27 0.60 -0.80
CA PHE A 50 11.00 -0.10 -0.73
C PHE A 50 11.09 -1.15 0.37
N GLU A 51 10.12 -1.16 1.27
CA GLU A 51 10.02 -2.11 2.36
C GLU A 51 8.56 -2.54 2.47
N ALA A 52 8.36 -3.82 2.78
CA ALA A 52 7.06 -4.40 3.06
C ALA A 52 7.17 -5.25 4.32
N TRP A 53 6.15 -5.16 5.17
CA TRP A 53 6.08 -5.89 6.43
C TRP A 53 4.68 -6.51 6.56
N GLN A 54 4.62 -7.66 7.23
CA GLN A 54 3.35 -8.22 7.63
C GLN A 54 2.81 -7.40 8.81
N MET A 55 1.56 -6.94 8.71
CA MET A 55 0.89 -6.28 9.81
C MET A 55 0.74 -7.26 10.98
N GLY A 56 1.18 -6.83 12.17
CA GLY A 56 0.98 -7.60 13.40
C GLY A 56 -0.50 -7.68 13.78
N PRO A 57 -0.89 -8.67 14.58
CA PRO A 57 -2.25 -8.72 15.11
C PRO A 57 -2.50 -7.49 16.00
N SER A 58 -3.74 -6.99 15.99
CA SER A 58 -4.21 -6.09 17.03
C SER A 58 -4.28 -6.87 18.34
N LEU A 59 -3.32 -6.64 19.23
CA LEU A 59 -3.40 -7.11 20.61
C LEU A 59 -4.45 -6.23 21.31
N PHE A 60 -5.56 -6.84 21.70
CA PHE A 60 -6.52 -6.24 22.63
C PHE A 60 -6.14 -6.65 24.05
#